data_AF-A0AA91PZF7-F1
#
_entry.id   AF-A0AA91PZF7-F1
#
_cell.length_a   1.000
_cell.length_b   1.000
_cell.length_c   1.000
_cell.angle_alpha   90.00
_cell.angle_beta   90.00
_cell.angle_gamma   90.00
#
_symmetry.space_group_name_H-M   'P 1'
#
loop_
_entity.id
_entity.type
_entity.pdbx_description
1 polymer ?
#
loop_
_entity_poly.entity_id
_entity_poly.type
_entity_poly.pdbx_seq_one_letter_code
_entity_poly.pdbx_strand_id
1 'polypeptide(L)'
;MSVRSALPKKVLQKRLNSFSFIPNSDVFAYEEKKLSREIDDSVVPKMPDVSSIPKLYTDMVDPRDVVDLFIRPKFEDVVVTALAKDSPLFGDPTYSLLSRSHVNGSKFLFASLTTEWMDIFRSGIKQLSEITPEKTILSYNSKSREATIHEQFDSSVLHDYTSLSSFYEKLLANDDITLENVTHFLLHHIQTLQDYQLIMKYLSNNIHAINTFASKDFVTVLLDDLLRSISVERVDVFSELFTNYLLAFQPNLLKELSPTTLDRLAYVTSASSDLSTAIEAMVTLINVHENAPSKPTFELFMSRYCKLAYSQDYSKSQILNDLGNLKSIFFHRGLDTNAFKLFLNVAVNNVHDLSHLLSLVEEKSPALLNDHAPAIFERLQSIHQEDHSSKLIKAVQVTQLAKIMINNGVKANDTLKDLLSKICADLDIPRIHL
;
A
#
# COMPACT_ATOMS: atom_id res chain seq x y z
N MET A 1 -44.10 -59.08 -33.98
CA MET A 1 -44.82 -57.85 -33.57
C MET A 1 -44.63 -57.73 -32.06
N SER A 2 -44.08 -56.70 -31.43
CA SER A 2 -43.73 -55.34 -31.82
C SER A 2 -42.58 -54.87 -30.92
N VAL A 3 -41.54 -54.34 -31.57
CA VAL A 3 -40.56 -53.33 -31.13
C VAL A 3 -40.01 -53.37 -29.70
N ARG A 4 -38.83 -54.01 -29.57
CA ARG A 4 -37.75 -53.55 -28.68
C ARG A 4 -36.96 -52.47 -29.43
N SER A 5 -36.76 -51.30 -28.83
CA SER A 5 -35.77 -50.34 -29.33
C SER A 5 -35.21 -49.48 -28.20
N ALA A 6 -33.88 -49.56 -28.07
CA ALA A 6 -32.95 -48.50 -27.65
C ALA A 6 -33.04 -48.02 -26.18
N LEU A 7 -31.98 -47.93 -25.39
CA LEU A 7 -30.54 -48.18 -25.48
C LEU A 7 -30.06 -48.31 -24.02
N PRO A 8 -29.16 -49.25 -23.68
CA PRO A 8 -28.57 -49.28 -22.34
C PRO A 8 -27.62 -48.09 -22.15
N LYS A 9 -27.71 -47.46 -20.97
CA LYS A 9 -26.77 -46.45 -20.45
C LYS A 9 -25.33 -46.93 -20.66
N LYS A 10 -24.65 -46.39 -21.69
CA LYS A 10 -23.19 -46.41 -21.74
C LYS A 10 -22.70 -45.43 -20.68
N VAL A 11 -22.45 -45.95 -19.48
CA VAL A 11 -21.40 -45.41 -18.62
C VAL A 11 -20.12 -45.56 -19.42
N LEU A 12 -19.71 -44.51 -20.13
CA LEU A 12 -18.33 -44.37 -20.57
C LEU A 12 -17.51 -44.19 -19.29
N GLN A 13 -17.13 -45.32 -18.68
CA GLN A 13 -15.90 -45.38 -17.90
C GLN A 13 -14.80 -44.90 -18.85
N LYS A 14 -14.42 -43.63 -18.73
CA LYS A 14 -13.15 -43.17 -19.27
C LYS A 14 -12.10 -44.06 -18.62
N ARG A 15 -11.58 -45.03 -19.38
CA ARG A 15 -10.33 -45.69 -19.05
C ARG A 15 -9.32 -44.57 -18.88
N LEU A 16 -8.90 -44.33 -17.64
CA LEU A 16 -7.65 -43.67 -17.35
C LEU A 16 -6.58 -44.62 -17.91
N ASN A 17 -6.30 -44.50 -19.20
CA ASN A 17 -5.00 -44.92 -19.70
C ASN A 17 -4.03 -43.96 -19.03
N SER A 18 -3.46 -44.39 -17.90
CA SER A 18 -2.22 -43.82 -17.41
C SER A 18 -1.23 -43.87 -18.57
N PHE A 19 -0.86 -42.72 -19.10
CA PHE A 19 0.33 -42.61 -19.93
C PHE A 19 1.51 -42.95 -19.02
N SER A 20 1.88 -44.23 -18.96
CA SER A 20 3.18 -44.63 -18.45
C SER A 20 4.16 -44.37 -19.57
N PHE A 21 4.98 -43.32 -19.43
CA PHE A 21 6.22 -43.25 -20.18
C PHE A 21 7.04 -44.48 -19.78
N ILE A 22 7.14 -45.45 -20.69
CA ILE A 22 8.21 -46.43 -20.63
C ILE A 22 9.40 -45.69 -21.21
N PRO A 23 10.46 -45.41 -20.43
CA PRO A 23 11.65 -44.79 -20.98
C PRO A 23 12.20 -45.68 -22.11
N ASN A 24 12.66 -45.09 -23.21
CA ASN A 24 13.19 -45.84 -24.35
C ASN A 24 14.37 -46.76 -24.00
N SER A 25 14.96 -46.61 -22.81
CA SER A 25 16.02 -47.49 -22.26
C SER A 25 15.60 -48.94 -22.12
N ASP A 26 14.31 -49.22 -21.93
CA ASP A 26 13.86 -50.57 -21.57
C ASP A 26 13.40 -51.39 -22.79
N VAL A 27 13.21 -50.74 -23.95
CA VAL A 27 12.70 -51.39 -25.19
C VAL A 27 13.80 -51.58 -26.23
N PHE A 28 14.79 -50.70 -26.25
CA PHE A 28 15.93 -50.82 -27.16
C PHE A 28 17.20 -50.97 -26.33
N ALA A 29 17.66 -52.21 -26.18
CA ALA A 29 19.03 -52.51 -25.78
C ALA A 29 19.98 -52.09 -26.92
N TYR A 30 20.12 -50.78 -27.13
CA TYR A 30 21.25 -50.25 -27.87
C TYR A 30 22.49 -50.53 -27.02
N GLU A 31 23.37 -51.36 -27.55
CA GLU A 31 24.71 -51.61 -27.00
C GLU A 31 25.32 -50.27 -26.60
N GLU A 32 25.56 -50.09 -25.30
CA GLU A 32 26.19 -48.90 -24.72
C GLU A 32 27.62 -48.74 -25.26
N LYS A 33 27.77 -48.21 -26.47
CA LYS A 33 28.91 -47.33 -26.74
C LYS A 33 28.58 -46.04 -26.03
N LYS A 34 29.04 -45.92 -24.78
CA LYS A 34 29.12 -44.65 -24.05
C LYS A 34 29.89 -43.65 -24.92
N LEU A 35 29.15 -42.90 -25.73
CA LEU A 35 29.64 -41.68 -26.34
C LEU A 35 30.00 -40.76 -25.17
N SER A 36 31.23 -40.25 -25.18
CA SER A 36 31.68 -39.27 -24.21
C SER A 36 30.70 -38.10 -24.19
N ARG A 37 30.43 -37.53 -22.99
CA ARG A 37 29.49 -36.41 -22.79
C ARG A 37 29.69 -35.26 -23.79
N GLU A 38 30.91 -35.07 -24.26
CA GLU A 38 31.31 -34.08 -25.27
C GLU A 38 30.63 -34.26 -26.65
N ILE A 39 30.26 -35.49 -27.02
CA ILE A 39 29.62 -35.78 -28.31
C ILE A 39 28.11 -35.58 -28.22
N ASP A 40 27.47 -35.94 -27.10
CA ASP A 40 26.04 -35.68 -26.86
C ASP A 40 25.73 -34.17 -26.89
N ASP A 41 26.58 -33.34 -26.27
CA ASP A 41 26.44 -31.88 -26.28
C ASP A 41 26.66 -31.27 -27.68
N SER A 42 27.32 -32.00 -28.59
CA SER A 42 27.58 -31.54 -29.97
C SER A 42 26.44 -31.88 -30.94
N VAL A 43 25.56 -32.81 -30.58
CA VAL A 43 24.41 -33.26 -31.39
C VAL A 43 23.14 -32.48 -31.03
N VAL A 44 23.05 -31.92 -29.83
CA VAL A 44 21.99 -30.99 -29.45
C VAL A 44 22.20 -29.66 -30.17
N PRO A 45 21.29 -29.22 -31.05
CA PRO A 45 21.39 -27.90 -31.67
C PRO A 45 21.48 -26.84 -30.57
N LYS A 46 22.56 -26.06 -30.58
CA LYS A 46 22.70 -24.94 -29.63
C LYS A 46 21.50 -24.01 -29.79
N MET A 47 20.95 -23.57 -28.66
CA MET A 47 19.88 -22.58 -28.66
C MET A 47 20.33 -21.40 -29.53
N PRO A 48 19.54 -20.99 -30.55
CA PRO A 48 19.96 -19.95 -31.47
C PRO A 48 20.30 -18.68 -30.69
N ASP A 49 21.48 -18.13 -30.95
CA ASP A 49 21.96 -16.92 -30.29
C ASP A 49 21.17 -15.71 -30.80
N VAL A 50 20.14 -15.35 -30.05
CA VAL A 50 19.28 -14.20 -30.32
C VAL A 50 19.85 -12.87 -29.78
N SER A 51 21.04 -12.88 -29.17
CA SER A 51 21.66 -11.66 -28.61
C SER A 51 22.03 -10.61 -29.66
N SER A 52 22.29 -11.07 -30.90
CA SER A 52 22.64 -10.23 -32.05
C SER A 52 21.44 -9.68 -32.82
N ILE A 53 20.21 -10.12 -32.49
CA ILE A 53 18.99 -9.57 -33.07
C ILE A 53 18.80 -8.17 -32.47
N PRO A 54 18.71 -7.10 -33.28
CA PRO A 54 18.43 -5.77 -32.76
C PRO A 54 17.14 -5.84 -31.95
N LYS A 55 17.26 -5.56 -30.64
CA LYS A 55 16.12 -5.44 -29.73
C LYS A 55 15.21 -4.31 -30.21
N LEU A 56 14.24 -4.68 -31.05
CA LEU A 56 13.27 -3.79 -31.70
C LEU A 56 12.09 -3.50 -30.76
N TYR A 57 12.36 -3.22 -29.48
CA TYR A 57 11.33 -2.91 -28.50
C TYR A 57 11.16 -1.38 -28.38
N THR A 58 9.92 -0.95 -28.15
CA THR A 58 9.66 0.13 -27.22
C THR A 58 9.39 -0.60 -25.91
N ASP A 59 10.21 -0.38 -24.90
CA ASP A 59 10.10 -1.12 -23.64
C ASP A 59 8.67 -0.97 -23.10
N MET A 60 7.98 -2.09 -22.93
CA MET A 60 6.75 -2.10 -22.15
C MET A 60 7.14 -1.66 -20.75
N VAL A 61 6.49 -0.61 -20.24
CA VAL A 61 6.77 -0.11 -18.89
C VAL A 61 6.62 -1.28 -17.92
N ASP A 62 7.66 -1.51 -17.13
CA ASP A 62 7.64 -2.52 -16.10
C ASP A 62 6.45 -2.20 -15.18
N PRO A 63 5.54 -3.14 -14.89
CA PRO A 63 4.42 -2.88 -14.00
C PRO A 63 4.84 -2.31 -12.64
N ARG A 64 6.08 -2.58 -12.20
CA ARG A 64 6.68 -2.05 -10.97
C ARG A 64 7.05 -0.57 -11.06
N ASP A 65 7.28 -0.05 -12.27
CA ASP A 65 7.62 1.35 -12.52
C ASP A 65 6.36 2.22 -12.71
N VAL A 66 5.17 1.61 -12.81
CA VAL A 66 3.90 2.33 -12.86
C VAL A 66 3.50 2.76 -11.45
N VAL A 67 3.76 4.02 -11.13
CA VAL A 67 3.31 4.62 -9.87
C VAL A 67 1.82 4.94 -9.98
N ASP A 68 1.01 4.15 -9.29
CA ASP A 68 -0.45 4.32 -9.24
C ASP A 68 -1.04 3.92 -7.88
N LEU A 69 -2.10 4.62 -7.47
CA LEU A 69 -2.78 4.41 -6.19
C LEU A 69 -4.05 3.56 -6.28
N PHE A 70 -4.84 3.64 -7.36
CA PHE A 70 -6.22 3.12 -7.37
C PHE A 70 -6.49 2.06 -8.44
N ILE A 71 -5.62 1.93 -9.43
CA ILE A 71 -5.73 0.88 -10.45
C ILE A 71 -5.62 -0.46 -9.76
N ARG A 72 -6.58 -1.32 -10.08
CA ARG A 72 -6.56 -2.74 -9.78
C ARG A 72 -7.09 -3.44 -11.02
N PRO A 73 -6.20 -4.02 -11.83
CA PRO A 73 -6.62 -4.66 -13.07
C PRO A 73 -7.65 -5.76 -12.85
N LYS A 74 -8.68 -5.77 -13.69
CA LYS A 74 -9.76 -6.76 -13.70
C LYS A 74 -9.67 -7.64 -14.95
N PHE A 75 -10.44 -8.72 -14.98
CA PHE A 75 -10.44 -9.64 -16.11
C PHE A 75 -10.89 -8.97 -17.41
N GLU A 76 -11.81 -8.00 -17.30
CA GLU A 76 -12.31 -7.20 -18.42
C GLU A 76 -11.18 -6.48 -19.15
N ASP A 77 -10.12 -6.07 -18.45
CA ASP A 77 -8.96 -5.40 -19.06
C ASP A 77 -8.19 -6.33 -20.00
N VAL A 78 -8.07 -7.62 -19.63
CA VAL A 78 -7.47 -8.65 -20.51
C VAL A 78 -8.31 -8.81 -21.77
N VAL A 79 -9.64 -8.86 -21.61
CA VAL A 79 -10.58 -9.04 -22.73
C VAL A 79 -10.52 -7.85 -23.68
N VAL A 80 -10.54 -6.63 -23.15
CA VAL A 80 -10.45 -5.40 -23.94
C VAL A 80 -9.12 -5.36 -24.69
N THR A 81 -8.00 -5.62 -24.00
CA THR A 81 -6.66 -5.61 -24.60
C THR A 81 -6.53 -6.68 -25.69
N ALA A 82 -7.10 -7.86 -25.49
CA ALA A 82 -7.01 -8.96 -26.46
C ALA A 82 -7.92 -8.74 -27.68
N LEU A 83 -9.15 -8.27 -27.48
CA LEU A 83 -10.18 -8.27 -28.53
C LEU A 83 -10.30 -6.95 -29.30
N ALA A 84 -9.95 -5.81 -28.70
CA ALA A 84 -10.05 -4.53 -29.38
C ALA A 84 -9.11 -4.44 -30.58
N LYS A 85 -9.45 -3.57 -31.54
CA LYS A 85 -8.71 -3.41 -32.79
C LYS A 85 -7.26 -2.98 -32.54
N ASP A 86 -7.07 -2.03 -31.64
CA ASP A 86 -5.76 -1.41 -31.35
C ASP A 86 -5.11 -1.97 -30.06
N SER A 87 -5.68 -3.03 -29.49
CA SER A 87 -5.19 -3.71 -28.29
C SER A 87 -4.73 -2.76 -27.15
N PRO A 88 -5.58 -1.83 -26.68
CA PRO A 88 -5.24 -0.89 -25.63
C PRO A 88 -5.10 -1.64 -24.30
N LEU A 89 -4.01 -1.41 -23.57
CA LEU A 89 -3.83 -1.92 -22.22
C LEU A 89 -4.75 -1.13 -21.28
N PHE A 90 -5.52 -1.84 -20.46
CA PHE A 90 -6.51 -1.23 -19.54
C PHE A 90 -7.54 -0.31 -20.21
N GLY A 91 -7.72 -0.44 -21.53
CA GLY A 91 -8.64 0.39 -22.30
C GLY A 91 -8.16 1.80 -22.62
N ASP A 92 -6.90 2.16 -22.30
CA ASP A 92 -6.31 3.43 -22.69
C ASP A 92 -5.70 3.34 -24.12
N PRO A 93 -6.23 4.09 -25.11
CA PRO A 93 -5.70 4.06 -26.47
C PRO A 93 -4.29 4.64 -26.59
N THR A 94 -3.85 5.46 -25.63
CA THR A 94 -2.47 5.99 -25.59
C THR A 94 -1.45 4.92 -25.23
N TYR A 95 -1.89 3.84 -24.58
CA TYR A 95 -1.06 2.73 -24.16
C TYR A 95 -1.53 1.42 -24.82
N SER A 96 -0.99 1.09 -25.99
CA SER A 96 -1.43 -0.07 -26.79
C SER A 96 -0.33 -1.12 -27.01
N LEU A 97 -0.73 -2.39 -27.06
CA LEU A 97 0.13 -3.49 -27.42
C LEU A 97 0.17 -3.67 -28.94
N LEU A 98 1.32 -3.36 -29.55
CA LEU A 98 1.52 -3.48 -30.98
C LEU A 98 2.31 -4.75 -31.32
N SER A 99 1.75 -5.63 -32.16
CA SER A 99 2.53 -6.72 -32.75
C SER A 99 3.33 -6.18 -33.94
N ARG A 100 4.66 -6.34 -33.89
CA ARG A 100 5.54 -6.03 -35.02
C ARG A 100 5.68 -7.19 -36.02
N SER A 101 5.00 -8.31 -35.80
CA SER A 101 4.97 -9.44 -36.74
C SER A 101 4.08 -9.09 -37.94
N HIS A 102 4.57 -9.36 -39.15
CA HIS A 102 3.76 -9.28 -40.38
C HIS A 102 2.67 -10.36 -40.44
N VAL A 103 2.77 -11.37 -39.58
CA VAL A 103 1.70 -12.35 -39.33
C VAL A 103 0.79 -11.75 -38.27
N ASN A 104 -0.51 -11.61 -38.57
CA ASN A 104 -1.51 -11.21 -37.59
C ASN A 104 -1.29 -11.99 -36.29
N GLY A 105 -0.75 -11.30 -35.27
CA GLY A 105 -0.43 -11.91 -34.00
C GLY A 105 -1.69 -12.57 -33.43
N SER A 106 -1.52 -13.77 -32.89
CA SER A 106 -2.61 -14.42 -32.17
C SER A 106 -3.08 -13.49 -31.04
N LYS A 107 -4.38 -13.18 -30.98
CA LYS A 107 -4.95 -12.34 -29.91
C LYS A 107 -4.67 -12.92 -28.51
N PHE A 108 -4.38 -14.23 -28.43
CA PHE A 108 -3.90 -14.90 -27.22
C PHE A 108 -2.56 -14.38 -26.70
N LEU A 109 -1.66 -13.89 -27.57
CA LEU A 109 -0.37 -13.33 -27.14
C LEU A 109 -0.58 -12.04 -26.33
N PHE A 110 -1.45 -11.15 -26.80
CA PHE A 110 -1.79 -9.93 -26.06
C PHE A 110 -2.47 -10.24 -24.73
N ALA A 111 -3.37 -11.23 -24.71
CA ALA A 111 -3.98 -11.71 -23.47
C ALA A 111 -2.94 -12.25 -22.48
N SER A 112 -1.97 -13.05 -22.94
CA SER A 112 -0.91 -13.61 -22.10
C SER A 112 -0.03 -12.53 -21.51
N LEU A 113 0.43 -11.57 -22.32
CA LEU A 113 1.25 -10.45 -21.88
C LEU A 113 0.51 -9.59 -20.85
N THR A 114 -0.76 -9.27 -21.13
CA THR A 114 -1.60 -8.50 -20.21
C THR A 114 -1.80 -9.24 -18.90
N THR A 115 -2.02 -10.56 -18.94
CA THR A 115 -2.20 -11.38 -17.73
C THR A 115 -0.94 -11.38 -16.86
N GLU A 116 0.23 -11.60 -17.45
CA GLU A 116 1.51 -11.55 -16.73
C GLU A 116 1.75 -10.17 -16.11
N TRP A 117 1.50 -9.11 -16.88
CA TRP A 117 1.60 -7.74 -16.40
C TRP A 117 0.67 -7.49 -15.20
N MET A 118 -0.58 -7.96 -15.29
CA MET A 118 -1.57 -7.85 -14.22
C MET A 118 -1.18 -8.64 -12.97
N ASP A 119 -0.59 -9.82 -13.12
CA ASP A 119 -0.16 -10.65 -11.99
C ASP A 119 0.97 -9.98 -11.23
N ILE A 120 1.95 -9.38 -11.94
CA ILE A 120 3.01 -8.58 -11.32
C ILE A 120 2.40 -7.37 -10.59
N PHE A 121 1.50 -6.64 -11.24
CA PHE A 121 0.87 -5.46 -10.65
C PHE A 121 0.03 -5.81 -9.40
N ARG A 122 -0.70 -6.93 -9.44
CA ARG A 122 -1.47 -7.45 -8.29
C ARG A 122 -0.58 -7.91 -7.16
N SER A 123 0.59 -8.48 -7.45
CA SER A 123 1.54 -8.86 -6.41
C SER A 123 2.03 -7.67 -5.56
N GLY A 124 1.96 -6.44 -6.11
CA GLY A 124 2.22 -5.20 -5.38
C GLY A 124 1.12 -4.78 -4.39
N ILE A 125 -0.09 -5.35 -4.50
CA ILE A 125 -1.21 -5.08 -3.59
C ILE A 125 -1.32 -6.25 -2.61
N LYS A 126 -0.73 -6.09 -1.43
CA LYS A 126 -0.74 -7.12 -0.37
C LYS A 126 -2.13 -7.21 0.26
N GLN A 127 -2.55 -8.44 0.59
CA GLN A 127 -3.74 -8.66 1.40
C GLN A 127 -3.38 -8.43 2.86
N LEU A 128 -3.92 -7.36 3.45
CA LEU A 128 -3.57 -6.95 4.81
C LEU A 128 -4.50 -7.60 5.84
N SER A 129 -3.97 -7.80 7.04
CA SER A 129 -4.71 -8.25 8.22
C SER A 129 -4.79 -7.17 9.31
N GLU A 130 -5.78 -7.27 10.19
CA GLU A 130 -5.90 -6.36 11.33
C GLU A 130 -4.81 -6.60 12.37
N ILE A 131 -4.36 -5.53 13.02
CA ILE A 131 -3.38 -5.63 14.11
C ILE A 131 -4.05 -6.33 15.30
N THR A 132 -3.42 -7.41 15.77
CA THR A 132 -3.83 -8.06 17.01
C THR A 132 -3.27 -7.26 18.20
N PRO A 133 -4.12 -6.85 19.15
CA PRO A 133 -3.65 -6.09 20.30
C PRO A 133 -2.70 -6.95 21.14
N GLU A 134 -1.46 -6.49 21.30
CA GLU A 134 -0.52 -7.12 22.20
C GLU A 134 -0.93 -6.85 23.66
N LYS A 135 -0.82 -7.88 24.51
CA LYS A 135 -0.89 -7.68 25.95
C LYS A 135 0.41 -7.03 26.40
N THR A 136 0.43 -5.71 26.51
CA THR A 136 1.57 -4.99 27.10
C THR A 136 1.70 -5.34 28.58
N ILE A 137 2.69 -6.16 28.92
CA ILE A 137 3.19 -6.31 30.30
C ILE A 137 4.70 -6.49 30.24
N LEU A 138 5.44 -5.46 29.83
CA LEU A 138 6.89 -5.42 30.05
C LEU A 138 7.19 -4.32 31.06
N SER A 139 7.47 -4.73 32.29
CA SER A 139 8.04 -3.86 33.32
C SER A 139 9.55 -3.94 33.20
N TYR A 140 10.18 -2.83 32.79
CA TYR A 140 11.64 -2.71 32.83
C TYR A 140 12.22 -2.79 34.23
N ASN A 141 11.42 -2.45 35.23
CA ASN A 141 11.87 -2.38 36.60
C ASN A 141 11.38 -3.62 37.36
N SER A 142 12.33 -4.36 37.93
CA SER A 142 12.03 -5.19 39.09
C SER A 142 11.79 -4.28 40.29
N LYS A 143 10.96 -4.70 41.23
CA LYS A 143 10.69 -3.93 42.47
C LYS A 143 11.97 -3.51 43.21
N SER A 144 13.04 -4.32 43.11
CA SER A 144 14.34 -4.00 43.72
C SER A 144 15.06 -2.85 43.03
N ARG A 145 15.11 -2.82 41.69
CA ARG A 145 15.73 -1.72 40.94
C ARG A 145 14.99 -0.42 41.11
N GLU A 146 13.66 -0.50 41.10
CA GLU A 146 12.80 0.67 41.30
C GLU A 146 13.00 1.30 42.69
N ALA A 147 13.14 0.47 43.73
CA ALA A 147 13.46 0.93 45.07
C ALA A 147 14.81 1.66 45.12
N THR A 148 15.87 1.11 44.48
CA THR A 148 17.19 1.75 44.44
C THR A 148 17.16 3.10 43.73
N ILE A 149 16.41 3.22 42.63
CA ILE A 149 16.25 4.50 41.91
C ILE A 149 15.47 5.48 42.79
N HIS A 150 14.39 5.03 43.42
CA HIS A 150 13.52 5.85 44.26
C HIS A 150 14.25 6.39 45.50
N GLU A 151 15.09 5.58 46.16
CA GLU A 151 15.89 6.00 47.32
C GLU A 151 16.84 7.16 47.01
N GLN A 152 17.29 7.27 45.77
CA GLN A 152 18.21 8.33 45.34
C GLN A 152 17.51 9.48 44.63
N PHE A 153 16.20 9.35 44.36
CA PHE A 153 15.42 10.35 43.65
C PHE A 153 14.98 11.45 44.60
N ASP A 154 15.26 12.70 44.20
CA ASP A 154 14.64 13.89 44.75
C ASP A 154 14.04 14.71 43.60
N SER A 155 12.94 15.40 43.88
CA SER A 155 12.25 16.29 42.95
C SER A 155 13.15 17.38 42.34
N SER A 156 14.24 17.74 43.03
CA SER A 156 15.26 18.69 42.53
C SER A 156 16.02 18.19 41.29
N VAL A 157 16.03 16.88 41.03
CA VAL A 157 16.72 16.26 39.87
C VAL A 157 16.20 16.79 38.53
N LEU A 158 14.90 17.12 38.45
CA LEU A 158 14.26 17.60 37.22
C LEU A 158 14.32 19.13 37.05
N HIS A 159 15.04 19.85 37.93
CA HIS A 159 15.09 21.32 37.89
C HIS A 159 16.03 21.85 36.80
N ASP A 160 17.18 21.18 36.60
CA ASP A 160 18.16 21.55 35.58
C ASP A 160 18.88 20.34 34.98
N TYR A 161 19.54 20.58 33.85
CA TYR A 161 20.23 19.53 33.10
C TYR A 161 21.43 18.93 33.86
N THR A 162 22.13 19.75 34.65
CA THR A 162 23.31 19.32 35.41
C THR A 162 22.95 18.33 36.50
N SER A 163 21.88 18.60 37.24
CA SER A 163 21.34 17.75 38.30
C SER A 163 20.83 16.43 37.73
N LEU A 164 20.11 16.51 36.59
CA LEU A 164 19.68 15.32 35.86
C LEU A 164 20.87 14.47 35.41
N SER A 165 21.91 15.08 34.82
CA SER A 165 23.10 14.36 34.35
C SER A 165 23.82 13.66 35.50
N SER A 166 24.04 14.36 36.61
CA SER A 166 24.67 13.78 37.81
C SER A 166 23.85 12.63 38.40
N PHE A 167 22.51 12.71 38.35
CA PHE A 167 21.63 11.63 38.79
C PHE A 167 21.78 10.37 37.92
N TYR A 168 21.76 10.52 36.59
CA TYR A 168 22.01 9.41 35.67
C TYR A 168 23.41 8.83 35.86
N GLU A 169 24.47 9.65 35.87
CA GLU A 169 25.86 9.19 36.04
C GLU A 169 26.04 8.37 37.33
N LYS A 170 25.43 8.82 38.43
CA LYS A 170 25.51 8.12 39.72
C LYS A 170 24.79 6.77 39.70
N LEU A 171 23.64 6.69 39.04
CA LEU A 171 22.87 5.45 38.96
C LEU A 171 23.45 4.45 37.97
N LEU A 172 23.92 4.93 36.82
CA LEU A 172 24.56 4.13 35.78
C LEU A 172 25.93 3.58 36.19
N ALA A 173 26.53 4.11 37.27
CA ALA A 173 27.70 3.51 37.91
C ALA A 173 27.38 2.14 38.56
N ASN A 174 26.10 1.78 38.75
CA ASN A 174 25.70 0.43 39.11
C ASN A 174 25.42 -0.39 37.85
N ASP A 175 26.15 -1.48 37.67
CA ASP A 175 26.04 -2.38 36.50
C ASP A 175 24.62 -2.94 36.27
N ASP A 176 23.78 -2.98 37.31
CA ASP A 176 22.42 -3.50 37.27
C ASP A 176 21.34 -2.49 36.80
N ILE A 177 21.69 -1.20 36.68
CA ILE A 177 20.75 -0.13 36.34
C ILE A 177 21.11 0.42 34.96
N THR A 178 20.18 0.32 34.01
CA THR A 178 20.38 0.88 32.67
C THR A 178 19.71 2.24 32.51
N LEU A 179 20.07 2.95 31.45
CA LEU A 179 19.50 4.26 31.12
C LEU A 179 17.98 4.18 30.90
N GLU A 180 17.50 3.10 30.32
CA GLU A 180 16.08 2.82 30.14
C GLU A 180 15.35 2.65 31.47
N ASN A 181 15.98 2.00 32.47
CA ASN A 181 15.38 1.81 33.79
C ASN A 181 15.14 3.15 34.49
N VAL A 182 16.17 4.00 34.51
CA VAL A 182 16.11 5.33 35.13
C VAL A 182 15.10 6.20 34.40
N THR A 183 15.13 6.19 33.07
CA THR A 183 14.19 6.98 32.26
C THR A 183 12.76 6.53 32.48
N HIS A 184 12.47 5.22 32.42
CA HIS A 184 11.13 4.71 32.67
C HIS A 184 10.61 5.13 34.05
N PHE A 185 11.46 5.12 35.08
CA PHE A 185 11.10 5.64 36.40
C PHE A 185 10.80 7.14 36.39
N LEU A 186 11.67 7.95 35.76
CA LEU A 186 11.53 9.41 35.69
C LEU A 186 10.27 9.84 34.93
N LEU A 187 9.88 9.11 33.87
CA LEU A 187 8.66 9.40 33.10
C LEU A 187 7.39 9.41 33.99
N HIS A 188 7.29 8.49 34.96
CA HIS A 188 6.16 8.47 35.90
C HIS A 188 6.14 9.65 36.89
N HIS A 189 7.24 10.41 36.99
CA HIS A 189 7.40 11.52 37.93
C HIS A 189 7.41 12.90 37.25
N ILE A 190 7.14 12.95 35.94
CA ILE A 190 7.07 14.20 35.18
C ILE A 190 5.84 15.01 35.61
N GLN A 191 6.06 16.29 35.94
CA GLN A 191 4.99 17.22 36.30
C GLN A 191 4.78 18.30 35.24
N THR A 192 5.84 18.69 34.52
CA THR A 192 5.80 19.78 33.54
C THR A 192 6.26 19.34 32.15
N LEU A 193 6.06 20.20 31.14
CA LEU A 193 6.65 20.01 29.80
C LEU A 193 8.19 20.16 29.84
N GLN A 194 8.70 21.01 30.73
CA GLN A 194 10.14 21.27 30.84
C GLN A 194 10.89 20.05 31.37
N ASP A 195 10.33 19.32 32.33
CA ASP A 195 10.91 18.07 32.83
C ASP A 195 11.02 17.03 31.70
N TYR A 196 9.95 16.91 30.89
CA TYR A 196 9.93 16.02 29.73
C TYR A 196 11.01 16.41 28.71
N GLN A 197 11.14 17.70 28.40
CA GLN A 197 12.18 18.21 27.50
C GLN A 197 13.59 17.95 28.04
N LEU A 198 13.82 18.09 29.35
CA LEU A 198 15.12 17.81 29.97
C LEU A 198 15.49 16.33 29.84
N ILE A 199 14.56 15.43 30.13
CA ILE A 199 14.75 13.98 29.98
C ILE A 199 15.05 13.63 28.53
N MET A 200 14.23 14.11 27.58
CA MET A 200 14.42 13.82 26.15
C MET A 200 15.76 14.39 25.63
N LYS A 201 16.15 15.59 26.06
CA LYS A 201 17.45 16.18 25.74
C LYS A 201 18.61 15.35 26.29
N TYR A 202 18.48 14.81 27.51
CA TYR A 202 19.49 13.92 28.07
C TYR A 202 19.62 12.63 27.25
N LEU A 203 18.49 12.04 26.83
CA LEU A 203 18.46 10.86 25.95
C LEU A 203 19.12 11.15 24.60
N SER A 204 18.81 12.29 23.97
CA SER A 204 19.42 12.71 22.70
C SER A 204 20.95 12.79 22.80
N ASN A 205 21.47 13.36 23.89
CA ASN A 205 22.91 13.50 24.10
C ASN A 205 23.62 12.17 24.43
N ASN A 206 22.89 11.21 25.00
CA ASN A 206 23.42 9.93 25.46
C ASN A 206 22.84 8.75 24.68
N ILE A 207 22.45 8.95 23.42
CA ILE A 207 21.77 7.93 22.61
C ILE A 207 22.59 6.64 22.46
N HIS A 208 23.92 6.79 22.46
CA HIS A 208 24.90 5.70 22.36
C HIS A 208 24.90 4.77 23.59
N ALA A 209 24.34 5.21 24.72
CA ALA A 209 24.23 4.43 25.94
C ALA A 209 22.92 3.59 26.00
N ILE A 210 22.02 3.76 25.02
CA ILE A 210 20.80 2.94 24.90
C ILE A 210 21.20 1.53 24.45
N ASN A 211 20.69 0.54 25.15
CA ASN A 211 20.89 -0.86 24.83
C ASN A 211 20.11 -1.22 23.54
N THR A 212 20.85 -1.57 22.49
CA THR A 212 20.30 -1.94 21.18
C THR A 212 19.37 -3.15 21.24
N PHE A 213 19.54 -4.06 22.20
CA PHE A 213 18.65 -5.21 22.36
C PHE A 213 17.32 -4.85 23.05
N ALA A 214 17.31 -3.75 23.82
CA ALA A 214 16.15 -3.28 24.56
C ALA A 214 15.44 -2.09 23.90
N SER A 215 16.00 -1.55 22.81
CA SER A 215 15.50 -0.33 22.16
C SER A 215 14.07 -0.45 21.66
N LYS A 216 13.69 -1.59 21.09
CA LYS A 216 12.31 -1.86 20.62
C LYS A 216 11.26 -1.75 21.73
N ASP A 217 11.58 -2.30 22.89
CA ASP A 217 10.70 -2.31 24.05
C ASP A 217 10.71 -0.91 24.69
N PHE A 218 11.82 -0.17 24.55
CA PHE A 218 12.01 1.15 25.16
C PHE A 218 11.23 2.21 24.39
N VAL A 219 11.21 2.13 23.06
CA VAL A 219 10.30 2.92 22.21
C VAL A 219 8.85 2.71 22.62
N THR A 220 8.46 1.48 22.94
CA THR A 220 7.10 1.18 23.40
C THR A 220 6.78 1.88 24.73
N VAL A 221 7.73 1.92 25.67
CA VAL A 221 7.59 2.66 26.94
C VAL A 221 7.47 4.17 26.72
N LEU A 222 8.32 4.74 25.86
CA LEU A 222 8.27 6.18 25.54
C LEU A 222 6.94 6.56 24.89
N LEU A 223 6.43 5.72 23.99
CA LEU A 223 5.11 5.92 23.36
C LEU A 223 3.97 5.76 24.37
N ASP A 224 4.03 4.78 25.27
CA ASP A 224 3.02 4.59 26.30
C ASP A 224 2.93 5.80 27.25
N ASP A 225 4.07 6.40 27.63
CA ASP A 225 4.09 7.62 28.42
C ASP A 225 3.51 8.83 27.66
N LEU A 226 3.97 9.03 26.42
CA LEU A 226 3.50 10.12 25.56
C LEU A 226 1.98 10.05 25.35
N LEU A 227 1.44 8.86 25.11
CA LEU A 227 0.01 8.65 24.87
C LEU A 227 -0.84 8.84 26.13
N ARG A 228 -0.29 8.67 27.35
CA ARG A 228 -1.02 8.98 28.60
C ARG A 228 -1.27 10.47 28.79
N SER A 229 -0.44 11.32 28.17
CA SER A 229 -0.40 12.75 28.43
C SER A 229 -0.14 13.56 27.15
N ILE A 230 -0.88 13.22 26.10
CA ILE A 230 -0.62 13.72 24.75
C ILE A 230 -0.81 15.25 24.65
N SER A 231 0.22 15.92 24.16
CA SER A 231 0.24 17.36 23.84
C SER A 231 1.11 17.57 22.60
N VAL A 232 0.82 18.61 21.83
CA VAL A 232 1.53 18.88 20.56
C VAL A 232 3.03 19.01 20.82
N GLU A 233 3.40 19.72 21.89
CA GLU A 233 4.78 19.99 22.26
C GLU A 233 5.54 18.72 22.67
N ARG A 234 4.90 17.80 23.41
CA ARG A 234 5.54 16.51 23.77
C ARG A 234 5.72 15.61 22.55
N VAL A 235 4.75 15.63 21.63
CA VAL A 235 4.80 14.86 20.39
C VAL A 235 5.96 15.36 19.53
N ASP A 236 6.13 16.68 19.38
CA ASP A 236 7.25 17.24 18.61
C ASP A 236 8.61 16.89 19.21
N VAL A 237 8.77 17.00 20.54
CA VAL A 237 10.01 16.63 21.24
C VAL A 237 10.31 15.13 21.09
N PHE A 238 9.28 14.27 21.20
CA PHE A 238 9.44 12.83 20.98
C PHE A 238 9.81 12.52 19.54
N SER A 239 9.13 13.14 18.56
CA SER A 239 9.43 12.97 17.15
C SER A 239 10.88 13.35 16.86
N GLU A 240 11.38 14.47 17.38
CA GLU A 240 12.77 14.89 17.22
C GLU A 240 13.76 13.87 17.79
N LEU A 241 13.55 13.39 19.03
CA LEU A 241 14.37 12.32 19.61
C LEU A 241 14.37 11.07 18.73
N PHE A 242 13.17 10.62 18.34
CA PHE A 242 13.00 9.37 17.62
C PHE A 242 13.69 9.39 16.26
N THR A 243 13.51 10.46 15.49
CA THR A 243 13.96 10.50 14.10
C THR A 243 15.40 10.94 13.95
N ASN A 244 15.79 12.01 14.65
CA ASN A 244 17.12 12.57 14.50
C ASN A 244 18.18 11.79 15.29
N TYR A 245 17.78 11.06 16.34
CA TYR A 245 18.71 10.35 17.22
C TYR A 245 18.51 8.83 17.20
N LEU A 246 17.32 8.31 17.52
CA LEU A 246 17.11 6.86 17.60
C LEU A 246 17.23 6.17 16.24
N LEU A 247 16.55 6.65 15.20
CA LEU A 247 16.63 6.07 13.85
C LEU A 247 18.01 6.28 13.22
N ALA A 248 18.65 7.42 13.47
CA ALA A 248 20.02 7.67 13.02
C ALA A 248 21.02 6.68 13.64
N PHE A 249 20.84 6.34 14.92
CA PHE A 249 21.69 5.39 15.64
C PHE A 249 21.37 3.92 15.29
N GLN A 250 20.08 3.57 15.15
CA GLN A 250 19.61 2.23 14.80
C GLN A 250 18.66 2.26 13.59
N PRO A 251 19.20 2.30 12.35
CA PRO A 251 18.39 2.46 11.13
C PRO A 251 17.39 1.32 10.87
N ASN A 252 17.62 0.13 11.44
CA ASN A 252 16.73 -1.02 11.28
C ASN A 252 15.64 -1.11 12.36
N LEU A 253 15.59 -0.16 13.31
CA LEU A 253 14.70 -0.23 14.47
C LEU A 253 13.23 -0.41 14.08
N LEU A 254 12.75 0.31 13.05
CA LEU A 254 11.36 0.19 12.60
C LEU A 254 10.97 -1.25 12.23
N LYS A 255 11.86 -2.01 11.59
CA LYS A 255 11.61 -3.41 11.18
C LYS A 255 11.56 -4.38 12.36
N GLU A 256 12.08 -3.97 13.52
CA GLU A 256 12.13 -4.77 14.74
C GLU A 256 10.98 -4.45 15.71
N LEU A 257 10.28 -3.33 15.51
CA LEU A 257 9.13 -2.94 16.32
C LEU A 257 7.93 -3.86 16.06
N SER A 258 7.09 -4.04 17.08
CA SER A 258 5.85 -4.80 16.91
C SER A 258 4.82 -4.02 16.09
N PRO A 259 3.83 -4.70 15.47
CA PRO A 259 2.77 -4.02 14.73
C PRO A 259 1.99 -3.00 15.58
N THR A 260 1.78 -3.31 16.87
CA THR A 260 1.07 -2.40 17.79
C THR A 260 1.89 -1.13 18.04
N THR A 261 3.20 -1.27 18.24
CA THR A 261 4.10 -0.13 18.46
C THR A 261 4.25 0.70 17.19
N LEU A 262 4.34 0.08 16.01
CA LEU A 262 4.38 0.78 14.73
C LEU A 262 3.11 1.59 14.45
N ASP A 263 1.93 1.05 14.76
CA ASP A 263 0.66 1.79 14.59
C ASP A 263 0.58 3.02 15.51
N ARG A 264 0.99 2.86 16.77
CA ARG A 264 1.06 3.97 17.73
C ARG A 264 2.09 5.02 17.33
N LEU A 265 3.25 4.58 16.84
CA LEU A 265 4.28 5.46 16.32
C LEU A 265 3.73 6.27 15.13
N ALA A 266 3.11 5.60 14.15
CA ALA A 266 2.50 6.25 13.00
C ALA A 266 1.40 7.23 13.41
N TYR A 267 0.61 6.93 14.44
CA TYR A 267 -0.39 7.84 15.00
C TYR A 267 0.25 9.12 15.56
N VAL A 268 1.29 8.96 16.39
CA VAL A 268 2.00 10.07 17.02
C VAL A 268 2.71 10.94 15.98
N THR A 269 3.44 10.34 15.04
CA THR A 269 4.17 11.09 14.01
C THR A 269 3.24 11.72 12.98
N SER A 270 2.06 11.13 12.74
CA SER A 270 1.00 11.81 11.98
C SER A 270 0.43 13.02 12.70
N ALA A 271 0.47 13.05 14.04
CA ALA A 271 0.02 14.18 14.83
C ALA A 271 1.04 15.34 14.85
N SER A 272 2.34 15.04 14.66
CA SER A 272 3.41 16.03 14.53
C SER A 272 3.57 16.53 13.08
N SER A 273 4.60 17.34 12.84
CA SER A 273 4.97 17.80 11.50
C SER A 273 5.71 16.74 10.66
N ASP A 274 5.91 15.51 11.16
CA ASP A 274 6.74 14.50 10.52
C ASP A 274 5.91 13.35 9.90
N LEU A 275 5.35 13.63 8.73
CA LEU A 275 4.62 12.63 7.95
C LEU A 275 5.54 11.57 7.32
N SER A 276 6.83 11.85 7.11
CA SER A 276 7.78 10.89 6.53
C SER A 276 7.93 9.65 7.41
N THR A 277 8.11 9.84 8.70
CA THR A 277 8.23 8.73 9.65
C THR A 277 6.91 7.96 9.78
N ALA A 278 5.77 8.63 9.70
CA ALA A 278 4.47 7.97 9.65
C ALA A 278 4.33 7.05 8.42
N ILE A 279 4.76 7.53 7.25
CA ILE A 279 4.80 6.74 6.02
C ILE A 279 5.72 5.54 6.20
N GLU A 280 6.94 5.73 6.69
CA GLU A 280 7.91 4.64 6.85
C GLU A 280 7.41 3.56 7.83
N ALA A 281 6.80 3.96 8.94
CA ALA A 281 6.18 3.04 9.90
C ALA A 281 5.03 2.23 9.26
N MET A 282 4.13 2.89 8.50
CA MET A 282 3.04 2.19 7.79
C MET A 282 3.55 1.30 6.65
N VAL A 283 4.57 1.72 5.91
CA VAL A 283 5.24 0.88 4.91
C VAL A 283 5.84 -0.36 5.56
N THR A 284 6.38 -0.21 6.77
CA THR A 284 6.94 -1.34 7.53
C THR A 284 5.84 -2.30 8.00
N LEU A 285 4.69 -1.78 8.47
CA LEU A 285 3.50 -2.59 8.77
C LEU A 285 3.05 -3.43 7.57
N ILE A 286 2.99 -2.81 6.38
CA ILE A 286 2.60 -3.50 5.13
C ILE A 286 3.66 -4.54 4.74
N ASN A 287 4.94 -4.16 4.77
CA ASN A 287 5.99 -4.95 4.13
C ASN A 287 6.52 -6.09 4.98
N VAL A 288 6.62 -5.89 6.29
CA VAL A 288 7.20 -6.86 7.23
C VAL A 288 6.11 -7.67 7.92
N HIS A 289 5.00 -7.03 8.30
CA HIS A 289 3.97 -7.67 9.11
C HIS A 289 2.68 -8.01 8.35
N GLU A 290 2.52 -7.51 7.12
CA GLU A 290 1.30 -7.65 6.32
C GLU A 290 0.04 -7.19 7.09
N ASN A 291 0.21 -6.16 7.92
CA ASN A 291 -0.86 -5.56 8.72
C ASN A 291 -1.27 -4.20 8.17
N ALA A 292 -2.57 -3.88 8.29
CA ALA A 292 -3.06 -2.53 8.07
C ALA A 292 -2.98 -1.71 9.36
N PRO A 293 -2.59 -0.42 9.30
CA PRO A 293 -2.69 0.45 10.46
C PRO A 293 -4.15 0.56 10.91
N SER A 294 -4.36 0.90 12.18
CA SER A 294 -5.70 1.09 12.72
C SER A 294 -6.41 2.22 11.98
N LYS A 295 -7.75 2.13 11.91
CA LYS A 295 -8.57 3.14 11.22
C LYS A 295 -8.31 4.57 11.74
N PRO A 296 -8.23 4.83 13.07
CA PRO A 296 -7.92 6.16 13.58
C PRO A 296 -6.54 6.69 13.14
N THR A 297 -5.51 5.83 13.13
CA THR A 297 -4.16 6.18 12.65
C THR A 297 -4.19 6.61 11.20
N PHE A 298 -4.84 5.81 10.35
CA PHE A 298 -4.91 6.10 8.91
C PHE A 298 -5.71 7.36 8.60
N GLU A 299 -6.85 7.58 9.28
CA GLU A 299 -7.67 8.79 9.10
C GLU A 299 -6.94 10.06 9.57
N LEU A 300 -6.21 9.99 10.68
CA LEU A 300 -5.38 11.10 11.16
C LEU A 300 -4.29 11.44 10.15
N PHE A 301 -3.55 10.43 9.68
CA PHE A 301 -2.54 10.58 8.65
C PHE A 301 -3.11 11.24 7.39
N MET A 302 -4.19 10.69 6.83
CA MET A 302 -4.79 11.22 5.60
C MET A 302 -5.31 12.65 5.78
N SER A 303 -5.91 12.97 6.93
CA SER A 303 -6.36 14.34 7.22
C SER A 303 -5.21 15.34 7.21
N ARG A 304 -4.05 14.95 7.78
CA ARG A 304 -2.85 15.80 7.85
C ARG A 304 -2.15 15.89 6.50
N TYR A 305 -2.01 14.78 5.80
CA TYR A 305 -1.46 14.73 4.45
C TYR A 305 -2.28 15.59 3.48
N CYS A 306 -3.62 15.50 3.50
CA CYS A 306 -4.47 16.31 2.63
C CYS A 306 -4.29 17.81 2.91
N LYS A 307 -4.22 18.22 4.18
CA LYS A 307 -3.97 19.63 4.54
C LYS A 307 -2.62 20.10 4.01
N LEU A 308 -1.57 19.29 4.15
CA LEU A 308 -0.25 19.59 3.65
C LEU A 308 -0.27 19.74 2.13
N ALA A 309 -0.84 18.76 1.42
CA ALA A 309 -0.92 18.72 -0.02
C ALA A 309 -1.65 19.94 -0.61
N TYR A 310 -2.74 20.39 0.02
CA TYR A 310 -3.42 21.63 -0.38
C TYR A 310 -2.64 22.89 -0.04
N SER A 311 -1.94 22.92 1.11
CA SER A 311 -1.17 24.10 1.51
C SER A 311 0.09 24.33 0.67
N GLN A 312 0.64 23.26 0.10
CA GLN A 312 1.89 23.27 -0.66
C GLN A 312 1.67 22.98 -2.16
N ASP A 313 0.41 22.96 -2.61
CA ASP A 313 0.01 22.71 -4.01
C ASP A 313 0.68 21.49 -4.64
N TYR A 314 0.56 20.34 -3.97
CA TYR A 314 1.18 19.10 -4.44
C TYR A 314 0.67 18.69 -5.84
N SER A 315 1.60 18.29 -6.69
CA SER A 315 1.32 17.73 -8.01
C SER A 315 0.88 16.27 -7.93
N LYS A 316 0.24 15.75 -9.00
CA LYS A 316 -0.13 14.33 -9.13
C LYS A 316 1.06 13.41 -8.86
N SER A 317 2.22 13.67 -9.47
CA SER A 317 3.41 12.83 -9.32
C SER A 317 3.92 12.79 -7.88
N GLN A 318 3.89 13.92 -7.16
CA GLN A 318 4.25 13.97 -5.74
C GLN A 318 3.31 13.11 -4.90
N ILE A 319 1.99 13.26 -5.08
CA ILE A 319 1.00 12.47 -4.34
C ILE A 319 1.15 10.97 -4.61
N LEU A 320 1.33 10.59 -5.88
CA LEU A 320 1.50 9.20 -6.27
C LEU A 320 2.80 8.60 -5.71
N ASN A 321 3.89 9.36 -5.69
CA ASN A 321 5.17 8.89 -5.14
C ASN A 321 5.12 8.72 -3.62
N ASP A 322 4.54 9.69 -2.91
CA ASP A 322 4.46 9.67 -1.44
C ASP A 322 3.57 8.52 -0.94
N LEU A 323 2.42 8.33 -1.59
CA LEU A 323 1.39 7.39 -1.13
C LEU A 323 1.45 6.02 -1.84
N GLY A 324 2.28 5.87 -2.88
CA GLY A 324 2.34 4.67 -3.71
C GLY A 324 2.60 3.39 -2.90
N ASN A 325 3.52 3.47 -1.95
CA ASN A 325 3.84 2.33 -1.06
C ASN A 325 2.71 2.01 -0.05
N LEU A 326 1.74 2.91 0.12
CA LEU A 326 0.57 2.73 0.98
C LEU A 326 -0.64 2.19 0.22
N LYS A 327 -0.51 1.88 -1.07
CA LYS A 327 -1.58 1.36 -1.94
C LYS A 327 -2.45 0.30 -1.27
N SER A 328 -1.80 -0.70 -0.66
CA SER A 328 -2.47 -1.82 0.01
C SER A 328 -3.43 -1.38 1.12
N ILE A 329 -3.16 -0.27 1.81
CA ILE A 329 -4.03 0.25 2.87
C ILE A 329 -5.34 0.79 2.27
N PHE A 330 -5.30 1.50 1.14
CA PHE A 330 -6.52 2.00 0.50
C PHE A 330 -7.45 0.86 0.08
N PHE A 331 -6.92 -0.26 -0.41
CA PHE A 331 -7.71 -1.46 -0.73
C PHE A 331 -8.19 -2.24 0.50
N HIS A 332 -7.61 -1.99 1.68
CA HIS A 332 -8.04 -2.60 2.95
C HIS A 332 -9.08 -1.75 3.68
N ARG A 333 -8.77 -0.46 3.91
CA ARG A 333 -9.55 0.49 4.72
C ARG A 333 -10.56 1.31 3.91
N GLY A 334 -10.36 1.48 2.61
CA GLY A 334 -11.11 2.41 1.79
C GLY A 334 -10.61 3.85 1.89
N LEU A 335 -11.42 4.78 1.39
CA LEU A 335 -11.15 6.21 1.39
C LEU A 335 -12.04 6.94 2.41
N ASP A 336 -11.50 8.00 3.00
CA ASP A 336 -12.28 9.00 3.71
C ASP A 336 -12.68 10.15 2.75
N THR A 337 -13.53 11.05 3.24
CA THR A 337 -13.99 12.23 2.48
C THR A 337 -12.85 13.12 2.00
N ASN A 338 -11.81 13.31 2.82
CA ASN A 338 -10.71 14.22 2.49
C ASN A 338 -9.82 13.63 1.40
N ALA A 339 -9.39 12.38 1.56
CA ALA A 339 -8.60 11.66 0.58
C ALA A 339 -9.35 11.58 -0.76
N PHE A 340 -10.65 11.27 -0.73
CA PHE A 340 -11.44 11.20 -1.95
C PHE A 340 -11.46 12.53 -2.72
N LYS A 341 -11.69 13.65 -2.02
CA LYS A 341 -11.66 14.99 -2.65
C LYS A 341 -10.29 15.34 -3.20
N LEU A 342 -9.22 15.03 -2.47
CA LEU A 342 -7.84 15.26 -2.92
C LEU A 342 -7.58 14.50 -4.22
N PHE A 343 -7.90 13.20 -4.23
CA PHE A 343 -7.64 12.35 -5.39
C PHE A 343 -8.51 12.71 -6.60
N LEU A 344 -9.79 12.99 -6.39
CA LEU A 344 -10.70 13.40 -7.46
C LEU A 344 -10.21 14.69 -8.16
N ASN A 345 -9.68 15.64 -7.39
CA ASN A 345 -9.27 16.94 -7.92
C ASN A 345 -7.85 16.94 -8.49
N VAL A 346 -6.92 16.19 -7.89
CA VAL A 346 -5.48 16.29 -8.21
C VAL A 346 -4.94 15.06 -8.92
N ALA A 347 -5.40 13.85 -8.58
CA ALA A 347 -4.83 12.60 -9.10
C ALA A 347 -5.54 12.08 -10.37
N VAL A 348 -6.84 12.37 -10.52
CA VAL A 348 -7.66 11.87 -11.63
C VAL A 348 -7.57 12.80 -12.84
N ASN A 349 -6.84 12.45 -13.89
CA ASN A 349 -6.67 13.32 -15.07
C ASN A 349 -7.45 12.85 -16.30
N ASN A 350 -7.87 11.59 -16.32
CA ASN A 350 -8.56 11.00 -17.44
C ASN A 350 -9.72 10.12 -16.94
N VAL A 351 -10.54 9.63 -17.88
CA VAL A 351 -11.71 8.80 -17.56
C VAL A 351 -11.29 7.46 -16.95
N HIS A 352 -10.09 6.98 -17.28
CA HIS A 352 -9.57 5.73 -16.77
C HIS A 352 -9.22 5.80 -15.27
N ASP A 353 -8.47 6.83 -14.86
CA ASP A 353 -8.17 7.16 -13.46
C ASP A 353 -9.48 7.28 -12.67
N LEU A 354 -10.48 7.97 -13.24
CA LEU A 354 -11.78 8.17 -12.61
C LEU A 354 -12.49 6.83 -12.38
N SER A 355 -12.54 5.97 -13.41
CA SER A 355 -13.16 4.65 -13.32
C SER A 355 -12.53 3.77 -12.24
N HIS A 356 -11.21 3.81 -12.09
CA HIS A 356 -10.49 3.06 -11.07
C HIS A 356 -10.70 3.60 -9.66
N LEU A 357 -10.67 4.93 -9.49
CA LEU A 357 -11.03 5.56 -8.22
C LEU A 357 -12.45 5.16 -7.80
N LEU A 358 -13.42 5.23 -8.72
CA LEU A 358 -14.80 4.86 -8.44
C LEU A 358 -14.97 3.38 -8.12
N SER A 359 -14.22 2.50 -8.79
CA SER A 359 -14.20 1.07 -8.47
C SER A 359 -13.71 0.80 -7.04
N LEU A 360 -12.67 1.51 -6.59
CA LEU A 360 -12.19 1.40 -5.21
C LEU A 360 -13.25 1.89 -4.20
N VAL A 361 -13.87 3.04 -4.49
CA VAL A 361 -14.90 3.63 -3.63
C VAL A 361 -16.15 2.74 -3.57
N GLU A 362 -16.58 2.17 -4.69
CA GLU A 362 -17.70 1.23 -4.75
C GLU A 362 -17.45 0.01 -3.85
N GLU A 363 -16.23 -0.54 -3.88
CA GLU A 363 -15.89 -1.74 -3.09
C GLU A 363 -15.75 -1.45 -1.59
N LYS A 364 -15.21 -0.29 -1.20
CA LYS A 364 -14.76 -0.04 0.18
C LYS A 364 -15.47 1.10 0.90
N SER A 365 -15.97 2.09 0.17
CA SER A 365 -16.50 3.35 0.72
C SER A 365 -17.73 3.86 -0.05
N PRO A 366 -18.76 3.04 -0.30
CA PRO A 366 -19.84 3.37 -1.23
C PRO A 366 -20.63 4.63 -0.85
N ALA A 367 -20.67 5.00 0.44
CA ALA A 367 -21.29 6.23 0.91
C ALA A 367 -20.74 7.50 0.23
N LEU A 368 -19.44 7.51 -0.12
CA LEU A 368 -18.81 8.66 -0.77
C LEU A 368 -19.37 8.93 -2.17
N LEU A 369 -19.90 7.90 -2.86
CA LEU A 369 -20.55 8.09 -4.16
C LEU A 369 -21.79 8.97 -4.02
N ASN A 370 -22.57 8.78 -2.95
CA ASN A 370 -23.77 9.56 -2.71
C ASN A 370 -23.44 10.98 -2.24
N ASP A 371 -22.46 11.11 -1.34
CA ASP A 371 -22.07 12.40 -0.77
C ASP A 371 -21.37 13.32 -1.78
N HIS A 372 -20.74 12.76 -2.81
CA HIS A 372 -19.95 13.49 -3.80
C HIS A 372 -20.39 13.30 -5.26
N ALA A 373 -21.59 12.77 -5.50
CA ALA A 373 -22.09 12.57 -6.86
C ALA A 373 -21.97 13.81 -7.77
N PRO A 374 -22.33 15.04 -7.35
CA PRO A 374 -22.15 16.23 -8.17
C PRO A 374 -20.69 16.45 -8.59
N ALA A 375 -19.76 16.38 -7.63
CA ALA A 375 -18.33 16.61 -7.87
C ALA A 375 -17.73 15.56 -8.84
N ILE A 376 -18.22 14.32 -8.80
CA ILE A 376 -17.78 13.25 -9.70
C ILE A 376 -18.19 13.57 -11.15
N PHE A 377 -19.42 14.02 -11.37
CA PHE A 377 -19.89 14.42 -12.70
C PHE A 377 -19.22 15.71 -13.19
N GLU A 378 -18.94 16.67 -12.32
CA GLU A 378 -18.16 17.87 -12.65
C GLU A 378 -16.74 17.51 -13.08
N ARG A 379 -16.09 16.54 -12.40
CA ARG A 379 -14.76 16.06 -12.81
C ARG A 379 -14.81 15.38 -14.18
N LEU A 380 -15.81 14.53 -14.43
CA LEU A 380 -16.00 13.92 -15.75
C LEU A 380 -16.19 14.98 -16.84
N GLN A 381 -17.00 16.01 -16.59
CA GLN A 381 -17.21 17.10 -17.54
C GLN A 381 -15.91 17.87 -17.82
N SER A 382 -15.11 18.13 -16.79
CA SER A 382 -13.81 18.79 -16.94
C SER A 382 -12.86 17.97 -17.83
N ILE A 383 -12.79 16.65 -17.61
CA ILE A 383 -12.01 15.73 -18.46
C ILE A 383 -12.53 15.76 -19.91
N HIS A 384 -13.86 15.80 -20.10
CA HIS A 384 -14.45 15.90 -21.44
C HIS A 384 -14.17 17.21 -22.17
N GLN A 385 -13.90 18.31 -21.46
CA GLN A 385 -13.54 19.59 -22.08
C GLN A 385 -12.11 19.56 -22.63
N GLU A 386 -11.21 18.84 -21.95
CA GLU A 386 -9.81 18.67 -22.34
C GLU A 386 -9.63 17.56 -23.38
N ASP A 387 -10.49 16.55 -23.37
CA ASP A 387 -10.42 15.38 -24.25
C ASP A 387 -11.06 15.62 -25.63
N HIS A 388 -10.35 15.23 -26.70
CA HIS A 388 -10.77 15.33 -28.09
C HIS A 388 -11.64 14.16 -28.57
N SER A 389 -12.10 13.28 -27.67
CA SER A 389 -12.97 12.15 -28.00
C SER A 389 -14.32 12.57 -28.62
N SER A 390 -14.91 11.67 -29.40
CA SER A 390 -16.20 11.90 -30.06
C SER A 390 -17.35 12.04 -29.05
N LYS A 391 -18.41 12.78 -29.42
CA LYS A 391 -19.64 12.92 -28.62
C LYS A 391 -20.22 11.58 -28.17
N LEU A 392 -20.18 10.56 -29.04
CA LEU A 392 -20.70 9.22 -28.72
C LEU A 392 -19.93 8.55 -27.58
N ILE A 393 -18.59 8.67 -27.56
CA ILE A 393 -17.75 8.11 -26.49
C ILE A 393 -18.08 8.79 -25.15
N LYS A 394 -18.18 10.13 -25.16
CA LYS A 394 -18.54 10.93 -23.99
C LYS A 394 -19.93 10.54 -23.45
N ALA A 395 -20.91 10.35 -24.34
CA ALA A 395 -22.24 9.88 -24.01
C ALA A 395 -22.24 8.49 -23.33
N VAL A 396 -21.45 7.55 -23.85
CA VAL A 396 -21.31 6.22 -23.24
C VAL A 396 -20.69 6.32 -21.84
N GLN A 397 -19.65 7.13 -21.66
CA GLN A 397 -18.99 7.31 -20.37
C GLN A 397 -19.94 7.91 -19.31
N VAL A 398 -20.73 8.93 -19.67
CA VAL A 398 -21.76 9.50 -18.77
C VAL A 398 -22.82 8.45 -18.41
N THR A 399 -23.28 7.67 -19.38
CA THR A 399 -24.29 6.63 -19.15
C THR A 399 -23.76 5.51 -18.24
N GLN A 400 -22.50 5.12 -18.43
CA GLN A 400 -21.84 4.13 -17.57
C GLN A 400 -21.66 4.65 -16.14
N LEU A 401 -21.22 5.91 -15.98
CA LEU A 401 -21.12 6.54 -14.68
C LEU A 401 -22.47 6.61 -13.97
N ALA A 402 -23.51 7.06 -14.68
CA ALA A 402 -24.86 7.08 -14.14
C ALA A 402 -25.34 5.69 -13.71
N LYS A 403 -25.05 4.66 -14.50
CA LYS A 403 -25.39 3.28 -14.14
C LYS A 403 -24.70 2.85 -12.83
N ILE A 404 -23.44 3.20 -12.62
CA ILE A 404 -22.73 2.96 -11.35
C ILE A 404 -23.45 3.65 -10.20
N MET A 405 -23.86 4.91 -10.38
CA MET A 405 -24.60 5.68 -9.36
C MET A 405 -25.96 5.05 -9.02
N ILE A 406 -26.74 4.63 -10.03
CA ILE A 406 -28.03 3.97 -9.84
C ILE A 406 -27.86 2.65 -9.09
N ASN A 407 -26.90 1.83 -9.51
CA ASN A 407 -26.63 0.52 -8.90
C ASN A 407 -26.25 0.64 -7.42
N ASN A 408 -25.60 1.75 -7.05
CA ASN A 408 -25.19 2.05 -5.68
C ASN A 408 -26.23 2.88 -4.89
N GLY A 409 -27.43 3.09 -5.44
CA GLY A 409 -28.55 3.73 -4.75
C GLY A 409 -28.36 5.23 -4.48
N VAL A 410 -27.53 5.91 -5.28
CA VAL A 410 -27.31 7.36 -5.19
C VAL A 410 -28.59 8.11 -5.52
N LYS A 411 -28.99 9.05 -4.66
CA LYS A 411 -30.19 9.87 -4.87
C LYS A 411 -29.81 11.22 -5.44
N ALA A 412 -30.43 11.60 -6.56
CA ALA A 412 -30.17 12.92 -7.12
C ALA A 412 -30.81 14.04 -6.29
N ASN A 413 -29.95 14.90 -5.75
CA ASN A 413 -30.32 16.23 -5.29
C ASN A 413 -30.55 17.17 -6.50
N ASP A 414 -31.10 18.35 -6.26
CA ASP A 414 -31.48 19.25 -7.35
C ASP A 414 -30.27 19.76 -8.14
N THR A 415 -29.11 19.94 -7.49
CA THR A 415 -27.85 20.29 -8.17
C THR A 415 -27.39 19.21 -9.14
N LEU A 416 -27.47 17.93 -8.75
CA LEU A 416 -27.12 16.81 -9.62
C LEU A 416 -28.10 16.68 -10.80
N LYS A 417 -29.40 16.89 -10.57
CA LYS A 417 -30.40 16.88 -11.65
C LYS A 417 -30.12 17.96 -12.69
N ASP A 418 -29.83 19.17 -12.23
CA ASP A 418 -29.51 20.29 -13.11
C ASP A 418 -28.23 20.01 -13.90
N LEU A 419 -27.18 19.51 -13.24
CA LEU A 419 -25.92 19.15 -13.90
C LEU A 419 -26.12 18.05 -14.96
N LEU A 420 -26.82 16.97 -14.62
CA LEU A 420 -27.13 15.89 -15.56
C LEU A 420 -27.97 16.39 -16.73
N SER A 421 -28.92 17.29 -16.51
CA SER A 421 -29.74 17.85 -17.58
C SER A 421 -28.89 18.63 -18.59
N LYS A 422 -27.89 19.38 -18.12
CA LYS A 422 -26.93 20.12 -18.95
C LYS A 422 -26.04 19.16 -19.73
N ILE A 423 -25.43 18.20 -19.05
CA ILE A 423 -24.56 17.18 -19.68
C ILE A 423 -25.33 16.38 -20.75
N CYS A 424 -26.58 15.99 -20.45
CA CYS A 424 -27.41 15.25 -21.41
C CYS A 424 -27.77 16.09 -22.63
N ALA A 425 -28.04 17.39 -22.44
CA ALA A 425 -28.33 18.32 -23.53
C ALA A 425 -27.09 18.55 -24.41
N ASP A 426 -25.91 18.75 -23.82
CA ASP A 426 -24.66 18.99 -24.56
C ASP A 426 -24.24 17.78 -25.43
N LEU A 427 -24.53 16.58 -24.93
CA LEU A 427 -24.19 15.29 -25.56
C LEU A 427 -25.30 14.70 -26.42
N ASP A 428 -26.44 15.37 -26.56
CA ASP A 428 -27.61 14.90 -27.33
C ASP A 428 -28.13 13.51 -26.89
N ILE A 429 -28.12 13.22 -25.58
CA ILE A 429 -28.58 11.94 -25.01
C ILE A 429 -29.88 12.05 -24.21
N PRO A 430 -30.68 10.96 -24.08
CA PRO A 430 -31.88 10.96 -23.27
C PRO A 430 -31.59 11.34 -21.81
N ARG A 431 -32.54 12.04 -21.17
CA ARG A 431 -32.42 12.40 -19.76
C ARG A 431 -32.22 11.15 -18.91
N ILE A 432 -31.16 11.18 -18.11
CA ILE A 432 -30.86 10.16 -17.11
C ILE A 432 -31.61 10.51 -15.82
N HIS A 433 -32.32 9.53 -15.26
CA HIS A 433 -33.00 9.64 -13.98
C HIS A 433 -32.26 8.79 -12.94
N LEU A 434 -31.70 9.46 -11.93
CA LEU A 434 -31.05 8.86 -10.76
C LEU A 434 -32.02 8.83 -9.57
#